data_AF-A0A636IN38-F1
#
_entry.id   AF-A0A636IN38-F1
#
_cell.length_a   1.000
_cell.length_b   1.000
_cell.length_c   1.000
_cell.angle_alpha   90.00
_cell.angle_beta   90.00
_cell.angle_gamma   90.00
#
_symmetry.space_group_name_H-M   'P 1'
#
loop_
_entity.id
_entity.type
_entity.pdbx_description
1 polymer ?
#
loop_
_entity_poly.entity_id
_entity_poly.type
_entity_poly.pdbx_seq_one_letter_code
_entity_poly.pdbx_strand_id
1 'polypeptide(L)'
;MKKRSGDPRKRQAMKEVLLARESEVVRRKSLLMSKEKEYKAEILRLLELFGAQYPESPGYLYDELPYMVALGAIVIHRAGCELNDEPEKYKPHEQLDTLELTPAMREEIEKFLIRNQLDKAETYYIFDSH
;
A
#
# COMPACT_ATOMS: atom_id res chain seq x y z
N MET A 1 -39.02 -39.86 3.82
CA MET A 1 -38.13 -38.68 3.72
C MET A 1 -36.92 -38.86 4.66
N LYS A 2 -35.74 -39.20 4.13
CA LYS A 2 -34.52 -39.31 4.97
C LYS A 2 -34.03 -37.89 5.29
N LYS A 3 -34.17 -37.46 6.55
CA LYS A 3 -33.62 -36.19 7.03
C LYS A 3 -32.10 -36.23 6.81
N ARG A 4 -31.57 -35.30 6.00
CA ARG A 4 -30.12 -35.02 5.94
C ARG A 4 -29.71 -34.41 7.29
N SER A 5 -29.58 -35.25 8.31
CA SER A 5 -29.06 -34.87 9.61
C SER A 5 -27.53 -34.76 9.49
N GLY A 6 -27.05 -33.63 8.96
CA GLY A 6 -25.64 -33.30 9.05
C GLY A 6 -25.22 -33.23 10.52
N ASP A 7 -24.11 -33.89 10.85
CA ASP A 7 -23.52 -33.95 12.19
C ASP A 7 -23.53 -32.55 12.85
N PRO A 8 -24.22 -32.38 14.00
CA PRO A 8 -24.28 -31.11 14.73
C PRO A 8 -22.90 -30.52 15.03
N ARG A 9 -21.88 -31.36 15.26
CA ARG A 9 -20.50 -30.92 15.51
C ARG A 9 -19.86 -30.30 14.27
N LYS A 10 -20.13 -30.87 13.08
CA LYS A 10 -19.66 -30.30 11.80
C LYS A 10 -20.33 -28.97 11.49
N ARG A 11 -21.60 -28.79 11.85
CA ARG A 11 -22.32 -27.51 11.72
C ARG A 11 -21.78 -26.44 12.67
N GLN A 12 -21.47 -26.81 13.90
CA GLN A 12 -20.85 -25.93 14.89
C GLN A 12 -19.47 -25.45 14.42
N ALA A 13 -18.60 -26.37 13.99
CA ALA A 13 -17.27 -26.05 13.48
C ALA A 13 -17.30 -25.14 12.24
N MET A 14 -18.23 -25.37 11.29
CA MET A 14 -18.41 -24.47 10.15
C MET A 14 -18.83 -23.06 10.58
N LYS A 15 -19.68 -22.95 11.60
CA LYS A 15 -20.16 -21.67 12.12
C LYS A 15 -19.04 -20.90 12.84
N GLU A 16 -18.20 -21.60 13.59
CA GLU A 16 -17.02 -21.04 14.24
C GLU A 16 -15.97 -20.55 13.23
N VAL A 17 -15.71 -21.33 12.17
CA VAL A 17 -14.82 -20.91 11.06
C VAL A 17 -15.36 -19.68 10.33
N LEU A 18 -16.67 -19.62 10.09
CA LEU A 18 -17.32 -18.45 9.48
C LEU A 18 -17.16 -17.20 10.35
N LEU A 19 -17.44 -17.31 11.66
CA LEU A 19 -17.28 -16.21 12.61
C LEU A 19 -15.82 -15.75 12.73
N ALA A 20 -14.87 -16.68 12.72
CA ALA A 20 -13.43 -16.36 12.73
C ALA A 20 -13.00 -15.64 11.45
N ARG A 21 -13.57 -16.01 10.30
CA ARG A 21 -13.30 -15.33 9.02
C ARG A 21 -13.91 -13.93 8.99
N GLU A 22 -15.14 -13.78 9.49
CA GLU A 22 -15.82 -12.48 9.58
C GLU A 22 -15.08 -11.54 10.55
N SER A 23 -14.65 -12.03 11.71
CA SER A 23 -13.88 -11.22 12.66
C SER A 23 -12.53 -10.79 12.09
N GLU A 24 -11.85 -11.65 11.34
CA GLU A 24 -10.60 -11.32 10.66
C GLU A 24 -10.80 -10.25 9.57
N VAL A 25 -11.90 -10.32 8.81
CA VAL A 25 -12.24 -9.28 7.81
C VAL A 25 -12.53 -7.94 8.48
N VAL A 26 -13.26 -7.94 9.60
CA VAL A 26 -13.55 -6.71 10.36
C VAL A 26 -12.26 -6.12 10.96
N ARG A 27 -11.39 -6.96 11.52
CA ARG A 27 -10.09 -6.55 12.06
C ARG A 27 -9.23 -5.91 10.98
N ARG A 28 -9.12 -6.55 9.80
CA ARG A 28 -8.39 -6.01 8.64
C ARG A 28 -8.96 -4.69 8.15
N LYS A 29 -10.28 -4.56 8.06
CA LYS A 29 -10.93 -3.28 7.69
C LYS A 29 -10.64 -2.18 8.72
N SER A 30 -10.76 -2.48 10.01
CA SER A 30 -10.45 -1.49 11.06
C SER A 30 -8.99 -1.07 11.04
N LEU A 31 -8.09 -2.02 10.79
CA LEU A 31 -6.66 -1.73 10.62
C LEU A 31 -6.45 -0.82 9.41
N LEU A 32 -7.02 -1.16 8.25
CA LEU A 32 -6.94 -0.36 7.03
C LEU A 32 -7.42 1.09 7.26
N MET A 33 -8.55 1.28 7.93
CA MET A 33 -9.10 2.61 8.25
C MET A 33 -8.21 3.41 9.21
N SER A 34 -7.61 2.76 10.21
CA SER A 34 -6.64 3.42 11.11
C SER A 34 -5.40 3.87 10.32
N LYS A 35 -4.96 3.01 9.42
CA LYS A 35 -3.76 3.15 8.61
C LYS A 35 -3.92 4.15 7.45
N GLU A 36 -5.15 4.40 6.99
CA GLU A 36 -5.48 5.41 5.97
C GLU A 36 -4.92 6.80 6.28
N LYS A 37 -5.02 7.23 7.55
CA LYS A 37 -4.49 8.52 7.99
C LYS A 37 -2.97 8.58 7.92
N GLU A 38 -2.31 7.49 8.31
CA GLU A 38 -0.85 7.37 8.30
C GLU A 38 -0.33 7.43 6.85
N TYR A 39 -0.96 6.69 5.93
CA TYR A 39 -0.61 6.76 4.51
C TYR A 39 -0.80 8.13 3.90
N LYS A 40 -1.91 8.80 4.21
CA LYS A 40 -2.19 10.12 3.67
C LYS A 40 -1.14 11.13 4.15
N ALA A 41 -0.78 11.10 5.42
CA ALA A 41 0.28 11.94 5.97
C ALA A 41 1.62 11.65 5.28
N GLU A 42 1.91 10.37 5.04
CA GLU A 42 3.16 9.95 4.41
C GLU A 42 3.24 10.34 2.93
N ILE A 43 2.16 10.22 2.17
CA ILE A 43 2.09 10.71 0.78
C ILE A 43 2.38 12.21 0.73
N LEU A 44 1.79 12.99 1.63
CA LEU A 44 2.03 14.44 1.70
C LEU A 44 3.50 14.76 2.05
N ARG A 45 4.09 14.02 3.01
CA ARG A 45 5.51 14.17 3.37
C ARG A 45 6.42 13.88 2.17
N LEU A 46 6.15 12.82 1.42
CA LEU A 46 6.92 12.47 0.23
C LEU A 46 6.77 13.50 -0.89
N LEU A 47 5.58 14.08 -1.06
CA LEU A 47 5.35 15.18 -2.01
C LEU A 47 6.15 16.43 -1.65
N GLU A 48 6.14 16.85 -0.38
CA GLU A 48 6.93 17.98 0.09
C GLU A 48 8.43 17.75 -0.13
N LEU A 49 8.91 16.55 0.20
CA LEU A 49 10.30 16.16 0.01
C LEU A 49 10.70 16.13 -1.48
N PHE A 50 9.82 15.62 -2.33
CA PHE A 50 10.02 15.59 -3.78
C PHE A 50 10.11 17.02 -4.35
N GLY A 51 9.15 17.88 -4.01
CA GLY A 51 9.13 19.28 -4.45
C GLY A 51 10.36 20.07 -3.99
N ALA A 52 10.86 19.81 -2.78
CA ALA A 52 12.09 20.41 -2.29
C ALA A 52 13.35 19.93 -3.05
N GLN A 53 13.38 18.67 -3.49
CA GLN A 53 14.51 18.09 -4.23
C GLN A 53 14.54 18.51 -5.69
N TYR A 54 13.37 18.74 -6.28
CA TYR A 54 13.24 19.15 -7.68
C TYR A 54 12.39 20.43 -7.80
N PRO A 55 12.89 21.58 -7.32
CA PRO A 55 12.15 22.85 -7.33
C PRO A 55 11.89 23.39 -8.74
N GLU A 56 12.74 23.00 -9.69
CA GLU A 56 12.64 23.31 -11.12
C GLU A 56 12.05 22.13 -11.91
N SER A 57 11.68 21.03 -11.24
CA SER A 57 10.87 20.00 -11.89
C SER A 57 9.62 20.70 -12.37
N PRO A 58 9.25 20.56 -13.65
CA PRO A 58 8.34 21.49 -14.28
C PRO A 58 7.03 21.62 -13.56
N GLY A 59 6.60 20.65 -12.73
CA GLY A 59 5.51 20.70 -11.74
C GLY A 59 4.12 21.17 -12.19
N TYR A 60 4.00 22.02 -13.18
CA TYR A 60 3.20 23.22 -13.01
C TYR A 60 2.29 23.49 -14.19
N LEU A 61 2.50 22.83 -15.33
CA LEU A 61 1.76 23.20 -16.52
C LEU A 61 0.53 22.34 -16.81
N TYR A 62 0.47 21.02 -16.52
CA TYR A 62 -0.77 20.28 -16.86
C TYR A 62 -1.26 19.11 -15.98
N ASP A 63 -0.51 18.46 -15.08
CA ASP A 63 -1.13 17.47 -14.15
C ASP A 63 -0.17 16.98 -13.03
N GLU A 64 -0.42 17.36 -11.78
CA GLU A 64 0.25 16.78 -10.59
C GLU A 64 -0.23 15.33 -10.33
N LEU A 65 -1.32 14.94 -10.97
CA LEU A 65 -2.03 13.69 -10.74
C LEU A 65 -1.16 12.44 -10.93
N PRO A 66 -0.34 12.28 -11.99
CA PRO A 66 0.47 11.09 -12.18
C PRO A 66 1.50 10.86 -11.07
N TYR A 67 2.06 11.94 -10.50
CA TYR A 67 3.02 11.84 -9.40
C TYR A 67 2.34 11.49 -8.09
N MET A 68 1.19 12.11 -7.81
CA MET A 68 0.37 11.74 -6.65
C MET A 68 -0.08 10.28 -6.72
N VAL A 69 -0.48 9.83 -7.92
CA VAL A 69 -0.84 8.43 -8.16
C VAL A 69 0.36 7.52 -7.98
N ALA A 70 1.55 7.89 -8.47
CA ALA A 70 2.76 7.08 -8.34
C ALA A 70 3.23 6.96 -6.88
N LEU A 71 3.39 8.08 -6.18
CA LEU A 71 3.77 8.08 -4.76
C LEU A 71 2.70 7.38 -3.91
N GLY A 72 1.41 7.60 -4.21
CA GLY A 72 0.31 6.89 -3.57
C GLY A 72 0.35 5.38 -3.80
N ALA A 73 0.59 4.93 -5.03
CA ALA A 73 0.71 3.51 -5.36
C ALA A 73 1.88 2.85 -4.63
N ILE A 74 3.03 3.54 -4.53
CA ILE A 74 4.20 3.06 -3.80
C ILE A 74 3.90 2.91 -2.31
N VAL A 75 3.31 3.94 -1.69
CA VAL A 75 2.94 3.92 -0.27
C VAL A 75 1.92 2.80 0.00
N ILE A 76 0.88 2.67 -0.81
CA ILE A 76 -0.14 1.63 -0.65
C ILE A 76 0.47 0.23 -0.84
N HIS A 77 1.31 0.04 -1.86
CA HIS A 77 1.95 -1.25 -2.13
C HIS A 77 2.83 -1.69 -0.96
N ARG A 78 3.72 -0.80 -0.51
CA ARG A 78 4.59 -1.04 0.63
C ARG A 78 3.79 -1.41 1.87
N ALA A 79 2.74 -0.68 2.14
CA ALA A 79 1.98 -0.93 3.33
C ALA A 79 1.14 -2.20 3.27
N GLY A 80 0.68 -2.58 2.08
CA GLY A 80 0.12 -3.91 1.85
C GLY A 80 1.13 -5.00 2.20
N CYS A 81 2.40 -4.84 1.82
CA CYS A 81 3.47 -5.76 2.20
C CYS A 81 3.70 -5.79 3.72
N GLU A 82 3.76 -4.62 4.39
CA GLU A 82 3.91 -4.53 5.85
C GLU A 82 2.74 -5.17 6.61
N LEU A 83 1.49 -4.92 6.17
CA LEU A 83 0.30 -5.51 6.80
C LEU A 83 0.25 -7.03 6.72
N ASN A 84 0.88 -7.61 5.69
CA ASN A 84 0.87 -9.04 5.46
C ASN A 84 2.17 -9.73 5.93
N ASP A 85 3.16 -8.99 6.44
CA ASP A 85 4.49 -9.49 6.79
C ASP A 85 5.22 -10.13 5.58
N GLU A 86 5.12 -9.47 4.42
CA GLU A 86 5.67 -9.94 3.13
C GLU A 86 6.58 -8.86 2.47
N PRO A 87 7.66 -8.43 3.13
CA PRO A 87 8.53 -7.36 2.63
C PRO A 87 9.17 -7.69 1.28
N GLU A 88 9.43 -8.96 0.98
CA GLU A 88 10.00 -9.44 -0.29
C GLU A 88 9.09 -9.20 -1.51
N LYS A 89 7.80 -8.93 -1.27
CA LYS A 89 6.84 -8.58 -2.33
C LYS A 89 6.81 -7.08 -2.62
N TYR A 90 7.52 -6.26 -1.84
CA TYR A 90 7.65 -4.85 -2.13
C TYR A 90 8.56 -4.66 -3.35
N LYS A 91 7.95 -4.23 -4.45
CA LYS A 91 8.58 -4.14 -5.77
C LYS A 91 8.14 -2.85 -6.45
N PRO A 92 8.64 -1.69 -6.00
CA PRO A 92 8.16 -0.39 -6.49
C PRO A 92 8.38 -0.21 -7.99
N HIS A 93 9.46 -0.77 -8.56
CA HIS A 93 9.70 -0.72 -10.02
C HIS A 93 8.60 -1.42 -10.84
N GLU A 94 8.14 -2.60 -10.40
CA GLU A 94 7.04 -3.30 -11.06
C GLU A 94 5.72 -2.52 -10.93
N GLN A 95 5.53 -1.75 -9.85
CA GLN A 95 4.38 -0.86 -9.71
C GLN A 95 4.45 0.33 -10.68
N LEU A 96 5.63 0.93 -10.84
CA LEU A 96 5.84 2.03 -11.80
C LEU A 96 5.58 1.58 -13.24
N ASP A 97 5.85 0.31 -13.59
CA ASP A 97 5.52 -0.26 -14.90
C ASP A 97 4.02 -0.25 -15.20
N THR A 98 3.16 -0.29 -14.17
CA THR A 98 1.71 -0.27 -14.34
C THR A 98 1.13 1.13 -14.51
N LEU A 99 1.93 2.16 -14.22
CA LEU A 99 1.54 3.54 -14.33
C LEU A 99 1.98 4.03 -15.71
N GLU A 100 1.07 4.67 -16.46
CA GLU A 100 1.34 5.21 -17.80
C GLU A 100 2.25 6.46 -17.73
N LEU A 101 3.41 6.32 -17.10
CA LEU A 101 4.40 7.37 -16.90
C LEU A 101 5.22 7.56 -18.17
N THR A 102 5.54 8.82 -18.48
CA THR A 102 6.55 9.08 -19.50
C THR A 102 7.93 8.62 -19.02
N PRO A 103 8.89 8.32 -19.92
CA PRO A 103 10.23 7.89 -19.53
C PRO A 103 10.95 8.87 -18.60
N ALA A 104 10.79 10.18 -18.83
CA ALA A 104 11.39 11.22 -18.00
C ALA A 104 10.83 11.22 -16.57
N MET A 105 9.51 11.11 -16.43
CA MET A 105 8.84 11.06 -15.12
C MET A 105 9.26 9.80 -14.35
N ARG A 106 9.31 8.67 -15.04
CA ARG A 106 9.77 7.41 -14.44
C ARG A 106 11.19 7.54 -13.90
N GLU A 107 12.11 8.05 -14.71
CA GLU A 107 13.51 8.20 -14.32
C GLU A 107 13.66 9.10 -13.09
N GLU A 108 12.91 10.21 -13.03
CA GLU A 108 12.91 11.13 -11.90
C GLU A 108 12.38 10.48 -10.61
N ILE A 109 11.28 9.73 -10.72
CA ILE A 109 10.71 8.98 -9.58
C ILE A 109 11.67 7.88 -9.12
N GLU A 110 12.26 7.10 -10.02
CA GLU A 110 13.23 6.05 -9.64
C GLU A 110 14.46 6.64 -8.92
N LYS A 111 14.99 7.77 -9.42
CA LYS A 111 16.06 8.51 -8.74
C LYS A 111 15.63 8.99 -7.35
N PHE A 112 14.41 9.50 -7.22
CA PHE A 112 13.86 9.90 -5.93
C PHE A 112 13.77 8.71 -4.96
N LEU A 113 13.27 7.55 -5.41
CA LEU A 113 13.14 6.38 -4.56
C LEU A 113 14.49 5.90 -4.04
N ILE A 114 15.48 5.72 -4.94
CA ILE A 114 16.82 5.27 -4.56
C ILE A 114 17.47 6.27 -3.60
N ARG A 115 17.38 7.57 -3.90
CA ARG A 115 18.01 8.62 -3.08
C ARG A 115 17.44 8.68 -1.67
N ASN A 116 16.15 8.45 -1.53
CA ASN A 116 15.45 8.49 -0.24
C ASN A 116 15.29 7.11 0.40
N GLN A 117 15.97 6.08 -0.14
CA GLN A 117 15.93 4.70 0.34
C GLN A 117 14.50 4.14 0.43
N LEU A 118 13.67 4.48 -0.56
CA LEU A 118 12.30 4.00 -0.72
C LEU A 118 12.23 2.86 -1.75
N ASP A 119 13.34 2.54 -2.42
CA ASP A 119 13.43 1.47 -3.42
C ASP A 119 13.44 0.06 -2.79
N LYS A 120 13.70 -0.03 -1.49
CA LYS A 120 13.83 -1.29 -0.76
C LYS A 120 12.87 -1.39 0.41
N ALA A 121 12.56 -2.63 0.75
CA ALA A 121 11.61 -2.96 1.79
C ALA A 121 12.18 -2.66 3.19
N GLU A 122 13.47 -2.84 3.39
CA GLU A 122 14.12 -2.79 4.69
C GLU A 122 14.49 -1.37 5.14
N THR A 123 14.43 -0.39 4.24
CA THR A 123 14.90 0.99 4.50
C THR A 123 13.78 1.99 4.74
N TYR A 124 12.53 1.58 4.60
CA TYR A 124 11.37 2.46 4.69
C TYR A 124 10.16 1.74 5.30
N TYR A 125 9.58 2.35 6.33
CA TYR A 125 8.41 1.85 7.03
C TYR A 125 7.32 2.90 7.03
N ILE A 126 6.09 2.49 6.72
CA ILE A 126 4.96 3.43 6.70
C ILE A 126 4.21 3.43 8.03
N PHE A 127 4.21 2.29 8.72
CA PHE A 127 3.46 2.11 9.96
C PHE A 127 4.23 2.27 11.24
N ASP A 128 5.54 2.45 11.15
CA ASP A 128 6.34 2.82 12.30
C ASP A 128 6.39 4.35 12.37
N SER A 129 5.51 4.88 13.20
CA SER A 129 5.73 6.18 13.82
C SER A 129 6.69 5.97 14.98
N HIS A 130 7.84 6.64 14.92
CA HIS A 130 8.53 7.08 16.13
C HIS A 130 7.57 7.87 17.04
#